data_AF-A0AAV5EV78-F1
#
_entry.id   AF-A0AAV5EV78-F1
#
_cell.length_a   1.000
_cell.length_b   1.000
_cell.length_c   1.000
_cell.angle_alpha   90.00
_cell.angle_beta   90.00
_cell.angle_gamma   90.00
#
_symmetry.space_group_name_H-M   'P 1'
#
loop_
_entity.id
_entity.type
_entity.pdbx_description
1 polymer ?
#
loop_
_entity_poly.entity_id
_entity_poly.type
_entity_poly.pdbx_seq_one_letter_code
_entity_poly.pdbx_strand_id
1 'polypeptide(L)'
;MQEPAASACLYFPQWVLLDTTAQIGRCNNATTAGTNTSTSHHIEVSFVVADPPALTRCVVNCADLTTDKFMKSPSCITGADGVFSVDGGSLAWVDLRIGIMLFNSLPDEDPEVRLIRLPPLLPTNYYKIGKGFDGIMPQLDSIRDVTCRNGSFWFIEMEFPELDDDDDNAQFNLHWTATIFKRMICSEEWDREPLCTVDSASLSPADSCFPCLFPNTEYVP
;
A
#
# COMPACT_ATOMS: atom_id res chain seq x y z
N MET A 1 -14.36 -23.06 27.71
CA MET A 1 -13.60 -21.84 27.43
C MET A 1 -12.77 -22.14 26.20
N GLN A 2 -13.09 -21.46 25.10
CA GLN A 2 -12.49 -21.68 23.78
C GLN A 2 -11.33 -20.71 23.64
N GLU A 3 -10.13 -21.26 23.41
CA GLU A 3 -8.93 -20.51 23.09
C GLU A 3 -9.13 -19.78 21.74
N PRO A 4 -8.76 -18.49 21.59
CA PRO A 4 -8.84 -17.85 20.29
C PRO A 4 -7.69 -18.38 19.42
N ALA A 5 -8.05 -18.96 18.28
CA ALA A 5 -7.11 -19.39 17.25
C ALA A 5 -6.36 -18.18 16.69
N ALA A 6 -5.17 -17.92 17.22
CA ALA A 6 -4.13 -17.23 16.50
C ALA A 6 -3.58 -18.16 15.40
N SER A 7 -3.16 -17.56 14.28
CA SER A 7 -2.42 -18.18 13.18
C SER A 7 -3.24 -18.72 12.00
N ALA A 8 -3.70 -17.80 11.16
CA ALA A 8 -4.00 -18.07 9.75
C ALA A 8 -3.07 -17.26 8.81
N CYS A 9 -1.85 -16.94 9.25
CA CYS A 9 -0.97 -15.95 8.59
C CYS A 9 0.32 -16.56 7.98
N LEU A 10 0.30 -17.78 7.42
CA LEU A 10 1.57 -18.46 7.07
C LEU A 10 1.74 -19.00 5.64
N TYR A 11 0.81 -18.78 4.70
CA TYR A 11 0.99 -19.29 3.32
C TYR A 11 0.51 -18.32 2.25
N PHE A 12 0.92 -17.05 2.33
CA PHE A 12 0.87 -16.20 1.15
C PHE A 12 2.24 -16.18 0.48
N PRO A 13 2.33 -16.42 -0.84
CA PRO A 13 3.58 -16.23 -1.57
C PRO A 13 4.02 -14.78 -1.38
N GLN A 14 5.34 -14.56 -1.35
CA GLN A 14 5.89 -13.22 -1.19
C GLN A 14 5.39 -12.27 -2.27
N TRP A 15 5.05 -12.77 -3.47
CA TRP A 15 4.55 -11.99 -4.59
C TRP A 15 3.50 -12.78 -5.38
N VAL A 16 2.62 -12.07 -6.11
CA VAL A 16 1.59 -12.67 -6.96
C VAL A 16 1.52 -11.99 -8.33
N LEU A 17 1.12 -12.73 -9.35
CA LEU A 17 0.68 -12.12 -10.62
C LEU A 17 -0.82 -11.93 -10.53
N LEU A 18 -1.33 -10.71 -10.71
CA LEU A 18 -2.77 -10.51 -10.64
C LEU A 18 -3.43 -10.72 -12.00
N ASP A 19 -4.51 -11.48 -11.97
CA ASP A 19 -5.47 -11.55 -13.05
C ASP A 19 -6.05 -10.14 -13.24
N THR A 20 -6.16 -9.75 -14.49
CA THR A 20 -6.65 -8.42 -14.87
C THR A 20 -8.16 -8.36 -14.93
N THR A 21 -8.78 -9.52 -14.89
CA THR A 21 -10.21 -9.68 -14.89
C THR A 21 -10.66 -9.95 -13.47
N ALA A 22 -11.42 -9.01 -12.92
CA ALA A 22 -12.19 -9.28 -11.72
C ALA A 22 -13.36 -10.18 -12.09
N GLN A 23 -13.58 -11.24 -11.31
CA GLN A 23 -14.71 -12.15 -11.50
C GLN A 23 -15.81 -11.81 -10.51
N ILE A 24 -17.04 -11.68 -11.02
CA ILE A 24 -18.20 -11.52 -10.14
C ILE A 24 -18.50 -12.87 -9.50
N GLY A 25 -18.54 -12.89 -8.17
CA GLY A 25 -18.81 -14.10 -7.42
C GLY A 25 -18.54 -13.91 -5.95
N ARG A 26 -18.77 -14.96 -5.16
CA ARG A 26 -18.52 -14.94 -3.72
C ARG A 26 -17.28 -15.74 -3.40
N CYS A 27 -16.31 -15.10 -2.76
CA CYS A 27 -15.12 -15.73 -2.21
C CYS A 27 -14.92 -15.16 -0.80
N ASN A 28 -14.88 -16.03 0.20
CA ASN A 28 -14.64 -15.63 1.58
C ASN A 28 -13.33 -16.29 2.02
N ASN A 29 -12.25 -15.51 2.05
CA ASN A 29 -10.93 -15.98 2.42
C ASN A 29 -10.19 -14.91 3.27
N ALA A 30 -8.95 -15.18 3.66
CA ALA A 30 -8.20 -14.27 4.53
C ALA A 30 -7.82 -12.92 3.88
N THR A 31 -7.98 -12.77 2.56
CA THR A 31 -7.75 -11.52 1.82
C THR A 31 -9.03 -10.70 1.59
N THR A 32 -10.18 -11.19 2.06
CA THR A 32 -11.47 -10.54 1.85
C THR A 32 -11.52 -9.18 2.57
N ALA A 33 -11.69 -8.13 1.79
CA ALA A 33 -12.00 -6.78 2.27
C ALA A 33 -13.42 -6.40 1.83
N GLY A 34 -14.15 -5.67 2.67
CA GLY A 34 -15.51 -5.25 2.37
C GLY A 34 -15.81 -3.83 2.81
N THR A 35 -16.71 -3.17 2.10
CA THR A 35 -17.20 -1.83 2.42
C THR A 35 -18.63 -1.65 1.89
N ASN A 36 -19.29 -0.57 2.31
CA ASN A 36 -20.57 -0.16 1.74
C ASN A 36 -20.33 0.87 0.63
N THR A 37 -21.06 0.73 -0.47
CA THR A 37 -21.11 1.72 -1.55
C THR A 37 -21.93 2.95 -1.10
N SER A 38 -21.85 4.04 -1.87
CA SER A 38 -22.69 5.23 -1.66
C SER A 38 -24.19 4.92 -1.83
N THR A 39 -24.53 3.85 -2.55
CA THR A 39 -25.90 3.35 -2.72
C THR A 39 -26.35 2.41 -1.59
N SER A 40 -25.55 2.26 -0.53
CA SER A 40 -25.80 1.37 0.63
C SER A 40 -25.80 -0.12 0.32
N HIS A 41 -25.20 -0.54 -0.80
CA HIS A 41 -24.99 -1.95 -1.12
C HIS A 41 -23.63 -2.41 -0.58
N HIS A 42 -23.58 -3.65 -0.10
CA HIS A 42 -22.36 -4.26 0.42
C HIS A 42 -21.51 -4.79 -0.72
N ILE A 43 -20.26 -4.35 -0.80
CA ILE A 43 -19.28 -4.85 -1.76
C ILE A 43 -18.15 -5.56 -1.00
N GLU A 44 -17.82 -6.77 -1.45
CA GLU A 44 -16.66 -7.52 -0.95
C GLU A 44 -15.72 -7.82 -2.10
N VAL A 45 -14.43 -7.65 -1.87
CA VAL A 45 -13.38 -7.99 -2.82
C VAL A 45 -12.41 -8.95 -2.15
N SER A 46 -12.09 -10.04 -2.83
CA SER A 46 -11.19 -11.07 -2.33
C SER A 46 -10.23 -11.50 -3.42
N PHE A 47 -9.01 -11.89 -3.05
CA PHE A 47 -8.05 -12.47 -3.96
C PHE A 47 -7.94 -13.97 -3.73
N VAL A 48 -8.19 -14.76 -4.76
CA VAL A 48 -7.85 -16.19 -4.77
C VAL A 48 -6.38 -16.29 -5.14
N VAL A 49 -5.55 -16.36 -4.11
CA VAL A 49 -4.08 -16.37 -4.24
C VAL A 49 -3.60 -17.65 -4.89
N ALA A 50 -2.72 -17.51 -5.88
CA ALA A 50 -2.08 -18.59 -6.61
C ALA A 50 -0.58 -18.34 -6.68
N ASP A 51 0.21 -19.41 -6.55
CA ASP A 51 1.66 -19.34 -6.70
C ASP A 51 2.05 -18.96 -8.14
N PRO A 52 2.98 -18.02 -8.33
CA PRO A 52 3.48 -17.69 -9.65
C PRO A 52 4.08 -18.92 -10.37
N PRO A 53 3.91 -19.04 -11.71
CA PRO A 53 3.42 -18.02 -12.65
C PRO A 53 1.89 -17.99 -12.82
N ALA A 54 1.12 -18.69 -11.99
CA ALA A 54 -0.33 -18.64 -12.07
C ALA A 54 -0.87 -17.25 -11.65
N LEU A 55 -1.99 -16.85 -12.24
CA LEU A 55 -2.64 -15.58 -11.92
C LEU A 55 -3.49 -15.72 -10.65
N THR A 56 -3.20 -14.90 -9.65
CA THR A 56 -4.06 -14.62 -8.50
C THR A 56 -5.27 -13.84 -8.96
N ARG A 57 -6.46 -14.32 -8.61
CA ARG A 57 -7.71 -13.85 -9.19
C ARG A 57 -8.44 -12.90 -8.24
N CYS A 58 -8.84 -11.74 -8.74
CA CYS A 58 -9.75 -10.83 -8.03
C CYS A 58 -11.19 -11.34 -8.16
N VAL A 59 -11.88 -11.50 -7.04
CA VAL A 59 -13.29 -11.88 -6.98
C VAL A 59 -14.07 -10.78 -6.27
N VAL A 60 -15.08 -10.24 -6.95
CA VAL A 60 -15.93 -9.15 -6.47
C VAL A 60 -17.33 -9.68 -6.22
N ASN A 61 -17.80 -9.56 -4.99
CA ASN A 61 -19.16 -9.87 -4.60
C ASN A 61 -19.91 -8.54 -4.40
N CYS A 62 -20.79 -8.19 -5.33
CA CYS A 62 -21.68 -7.05 -5.22
C CYS A 62 -23.02 -7.40 -5.87
N ALA A 63 -24.13 -7.04 -5.22
CA ALA A 63 -25.47 -7.33 -5.73
C ALA A 63 -25.82 -6.55 -7.00
N ASP A 64 -25.13 -5.43 -7.24
CA ASP A 64 -25.46 -4.46 -8.30
C ASP A 64 -24.68 -4.69 -9.61
N LEU A 65 -23.70 -5.59 -9.62
CA LEU A 65 -22.80 -5.76 -10.77
C LEU A 65 -23.27 -6.89 -11.69
N THR A 66 -23.33 -6.63 -13.00
CA THR A 66 -23.65 -7.62 -14.03
C THR A 66 -22.40 -8.10 -14.78
N THR A 67 -22.44 -9.32 -15.29
CA THR A 67 -21.28 -10.19 -15.60
C THR A 67 -20.44 -9.86 -16.83
N ASP A 68 -20.49 -8.66 -17.41
CA ASP A 68 -19.78 -8.41 -18.68
C ASP A 68 -18.48 -7.58 -18.55
N LYS A 69 -17.40 -8.26 -18.95
CA LYS A 69 -16.06 -7.81 -19.37
C LYS A 69 -15.36 -6.66 -18.64
N PHE A 70 -14.41 -7.07 -17.80
CA PHE A 70 -13.20 -6.32 -17.49
C PHE A 70 -12.12 -6.66 -18.52
N MET A 71 -11.57 -5.69 -19.25
CA MET A 71 -10.37 -5.91 -20.06
C MET A 71 -9.35 -4.81 -19.80
N LYS A 72 -8.16 -5.19 -19.30
CA LYS A 72 -6.87 -4.52 -19.54
C LYS A 72 -5.70 -5.43 -19.13
N SER A 73 -4.47 -5.02 -19.42
CA SER A 73 -3.21 -5.78 -19.39
C SER A 73 -2.76 -6.22 -17.98
N PRO A 74 -1.94 -7.30 -17.85
CA PRO A 74 -1.48 -7.85 -16.56
C PRO A 74 -0.82 -6.78 -15.69
N SER A 75 -1.39 -6.58 -14.50
CA SER A 75 -0.81 -5.78 -13.43
C SER A 75 -0.23 -6.75 -12.40
N CYS A 76 1.02 -6.56 -11.98
CA CYS A 76 1.61 -7.38 -10.91
C CYS A 76 1.56 -6.61 -9.58
N ILE A 77 1.27 -7.32 -8.48
CA ILE A 77 1.52 -6.85 -7.11
C ILE A 77 2.44 -7.86 -6.47
N THR A 78 3.58 -7.40 -5.99
CA THR A 78 4.61 -8.19 -5.33
C THR A 78 4.45 -8.28 -3.81
N GLY A 79 3.30 -7.88 -3.27
CA GLY A 79 2.92 -7.96 -1.85
C GLY A 79 1.94 -6.84 -1.51
N ALA A 80 0.94 -7.09 -0.64
CA ALA A 80 0.07 -6.03 -0.15
C ALA A 80 0.59 -5.55 1.21
N ASP A 81 1.30 -4.43 1.22
CA ASP A 81 1.78 -3.74 2.43
C ASP A 81 0.63 -3.04 3.19
N GLY A 82 -0.52 -2.85 2.53
CA GLY A 82 -1.72 -2.32 3.16
C GLY A 82 -2.96 -2.36 2.26
N VAL A 83 -4.13 -2.22 2.88
CA VAL A 83 -5.44 -2.09 2.22
C VAL A 83 -6.24 -0.99 2.88
N PHE A 84 -6.85 -0.10 2.10
CA PHE A 84 -7.74 0.93 2.64
C PHE A 84 -8.94 1.18 1.73
N SER A 85 -10.03 1.63 2.35
CA SER A 85 -11.23 2.09 1.65
C SER A 85 -11.00 3.45 1.01
N VAL A 86 -11.49 3.59 -0.22
CA VAL A 86 -11.55 4.84 -0.96
C VAL A 86 -13.02 5.26 -1.04
N ASP A 87 -13.28 6.57 -1.21
CA ASP A 87 -14.65 7.09 -1.31
C ASP A 87 -15.49 6.35 -2.36
N GLY A 88 -16.79 6.25 -2.09
CA GLY A 88 -17.77 5.70 -3.04
C GLY A 88 -17.78 4.18 -3.18
N GLY A 89 -17.13 3.42 -2.29
CA GLY A 89 -17.08 1.95 -2.36
C GLY A 89 -15.89 1.41 -3.15
N SER A 90 -14.95 2.28 -3.51
CA SER A 90 -13.68 1.91 -4.13
C SER A 90 -12.70 1.36 -3.08
N LEU A 91 -11.79 0.48 -3.48
CA LEU A 91 -10.80 -0.14 -2.59
C LEU A 91 -9.41 -0.02 -3.19
N ALA A 92 -8.39 0.07 -2.36
CA ALA A 92 -7.01 0.14 -2.80
C ALA A 92 -6.10 -0.80 -2.01
N TRP A 93 -5.22 -1.51 -2.74
CA TRP A 93 -4.15 -2.34 -2.21
C TRP A 93 -2.82 -1.70 -2.54
N VAL A 94 -1.94 -1.60 -1.56
CA VAL A 94 -0.63 -0.94 -1.70
C VAL A 94 0.46 -1.99 -1.76
N ASP A 95 1.32 -1.85 -2.75
CA ASP A 95 2.66 -2.42 -2.81
C ASP A 95 3.65 -1.24 -2.86
N LEU A 96 4.47 -1.07 -1.84
CA LEU A 96 5.37 0.08 -1.69
C LEU A 96 6.53 0.06 -2.70
N ARG A 97 6.71 -1.06 -3.42
CA ARG A 97 7.71 -1.22 -4.47
C ARG A 97 7.14 -0.97 -5.85
N ILE A 98 5.92 -1.43 -6.12
CA ILE A 98 5.28 -1.36 -7.43
C ILE A 98 4.26 -0.23 -7.49
N GLY A 99 3.28 -0.28 -6.59
CA GLY A 99 2.35 0.82 -6.35
C GLY A 99 0.96 0.39 -5.90
N ILE A 100 -0.02 1.24 -6.20
CA ILE A 100 -1.36 1.14 -5.65
C ILE A 100 -2.27 0.50 -6.70
N MET A 101 -2.81 -0.68 -6.40
CA MET A 101 -3.91 -1.24 -7.17
C MET A 101 -5.22 -0.66 -6.66
N LEU A 102 -5.85 0.16 -7.50
CA LEU A 102 -7.12 0.80 -7.23
C LEU A 102 -8.24 0.02 -7.93
N PHE A 103 -9.19 -0.46 -7.16
CA PHE A 103 -10.48 -0.95 -7.62
C PHE A 103 -11.50 0.16 -7.50
N ASN A 104 -11.97 0.67 -8.64
CA ASN A 104 -13.03 1.66 -8.72
C ASN A 104 -14.36 0.95 -8.96
N SER A 105 -15.36 1.27 -8.14
CA SER A 105 -16.74 0.87 -8.38
C SER A 105 -17.60 2.13 -8.38
N LEU A 106 -17.92 2.64 -9.57
CA LEU A 106 -18.78 3.80 -9.73
C LEU A 106 -20.23 3.35 -10.00
N PRO A 107 -21.25 4.11 -9.55
CA PRO A 107 -22.64 3.79 -9.87
C PRO A 107 -22.86 3.80 -11.39
N ASP A 108 -23.57 2.79 -11.90
CA ASP A 108 -23.92 2.64 -13.32
C ASP A 108 -22.73 2.53 -14.30
N GLU A 109 -21.51 2.29 -13.80
CA GLU A 109 -20.32 1.99 -14.62
C GLU A 109 -19.77 0.59 -14.27
N ASP A 110 -19.13 -0.04 -15.25
CA ASP A 110 -18.40 -1.28 -15.00
C ASP A 110 -17.26 -1.01 -14.01
N PRO A 111 -17.00 -1.88 -13.02
CA PRO A 111 -15.90 -1.63 -12.12
C PRO A 111 -14.59 -1.69 -12.89
N GLU A 112 -13.57 -0.97 -12.40
CA GLU A 112 -12.27 -0.95 -13.05
C GLU A 112 -11.17 -1.25 -12.05
N VAL A 113 -10.23 -2.11 -12.44
CA VAL A 113 -8.97 -2.32 -11.72
C VAL A 113 -7.87 -1.54 -12.45
N ARG A 114 -7.20 -0.63 -11.73
CA ARG A 114 -6.12 0.20 -12.26
C ARG A 114 -4.90 0.15 -11.35
N LEU A 115 -3.72 -0.08 -11.94
CA LEU A 115 -2.45 0.05 -11.23
C LEU A 115 -1.92 1.49 -11.35
N ILE A 116 -1.73 2.14 -10.21
CA ILE A 116 -1.06 3.44 -10.07
C ILE A 116 0.36 3.16 -9.60
N ARG A 117 1.34 3.30 -10.49
CA ARG A 117 2.76 3.11 -10.12
C ARG A 117 3.19 4.17 -9.12
N LEU A 118 3.92 3.78 -8.08
CA LEU A 118 4.55 4.74 -7.18
C LEU A 118 5.76 5.41 -7.86
N PRO A 119 6.16 6.60 -7.38
CA PRO A 119 7.42 7.20 -7.79
C PRO A 119 8.61 6.22 -7.60
N PRO A 120 9.61 6.27 -8.49
CA PRO A 120 10.82 5.45 -8.35
C PRO A 120 11.54 5.76 -7.03
N LEU A 121 12.37 4.81 -6.56
CA LEU A 121 13.21 5.01 -5.37
C LEU A 121 14.03 6.28 -5.51
N LEU A 122 14.06 7.07 -4.44
CA LEU A 122 14.94 8.21 -4.36
C LEU A 122 16.40 7.73 -4.40
N PRO A 123 17.34 8.57 -4.88
CA PRO A 123 18.68 8.14 -5.25
C PRO A 123 19.45 7.38 -4.15
N THR A 124 19.34 7.81 -2.88
CA THR A 124 20.03 7.19 -1.75
C THR A 124 19.51 5.77 -1.50
N ASN A 125 18.19 5.62 -1.50
CA ASN A 125 17.54 4.33 -1.28
C ASN A 125 17.74 3.39 -2.47
N TYR A 126 17.73 3.92 -3.70
CA TYR A 126 18.03 3.12 -4.89
C TYR A 126 19.41 2.47 -4.80
N TYR A 127 20.43 3.20 -4.34
CA TYR A 127 21.78 2.68 -4.22
C TYR A 127 21.92 1.64 -3.09
N LYS A 128 21.27 1.87 -1.94
CA LYS A 128 21.31 0.98 -0.77
C LYS A 128 20.48 -0.30 -0.96
N ILE A 129 19.27 -0.17 -1.51
CA ILE A 129 18.29 -1.27 -1.61
C ILE A 129 18.35 -1.99 -2.96
N GLY A 130 18.77 -1.30 -4.04
CA GLY A 130 18.86 -1.89 -5.38
C GLY A 130 19.97 -2.93 -5.57
N LYS A 131 20.88 -3.08 -4.58
CA LYS A 131 22.03 -4.01 -4.61
C LYS A 131 21.89 -5.20 -3.65
N GLY A 132 20.67 -5.69 -3.37
CA GLY A 132 20.48 -6.89 -2.55
C GLY A 132 21.34 -8.06 -3.05
N PHE A 133 22.35 -8.46 -2.26
CA PHE A 133 23.39 -9.41 -2.67
C PHE A 133 22.92 -10.88 -2.67
N ASP A 134 21.72 -11.17 -2.18
CA ASP A 134 21.18 -12.51 -1.96
C ASP A 134 19.90 -12.83 -2.77
N GLY A 135 19.45 -11.89 -3.62
CA GLY A 135 18.19 -12.04 -4.37
C GLY A 135 16.93 -11.85 -3.53
N ILE A 136 17.05 -11.50 -2.25
CA ILE A 136 15.92 -11.14 -1.38
C ILE A 136 15.66 -9.64 -1.55
N MET A 137 14.44 -9.30 -1.98
CA MET A 137 14.00 -7.91 -2.06
C MET A 137 13.51 -7.48 -0.67
N PRO A 138 14.17 -6.51 0.00
CA PRO A 138 13.73 -6.07 1.32
C PRO A 138 12.38 -5.36 1.23
N GLN A 139 11.57 -5.48 2.28
CA GLN A 139 10.35 -4.69 2.44
C GLN A 139 10.69 -3.20 2.56
N LEU A 140 9.79 -2.36 2.06
CA LEU A 140 10.00 -0.91 1.96
C LEU A 140 9.17 -0.12 2.98
N ASP A 141 8.41 -0.79 3.82
CA ASP A 141 7.57 -0.22 4.89
C ASP A 141 8.34 0.62 5.92
N SER A 142 9.64 0.33 6.10
CA SER A 142 10.54 1.12 6.93
C SER A 142 10.91 2.49 6.35
N ILE A 143 10.74 2.70 5.05
CA ILE A 143 11.17 3.93 4.36
C ILE A 143 10.09 4.57 3.50
N ARG A 144 8.98 3.88 3.23
CA ARG A 144 7.91 4.32 2.35
C ARG A 144 6.56 4.01 2.95
N ASP A 145 5.61 4.90 2.72
CA ASP A 145 4.21 4.66 3.08
C ASP A 145 3.26 5.38 2.11
N VAL A 146 2.03 4.90 2.04
CA VAL A 146 0.95 5.48 1.25
C VAL A 146 -0.30 5.63 2.11
N THR A 147 -0.83 6.84 2.13
CA THR A 147 -2.14 7.12 2.74
C THR A 147 -3.10 7.68 1.71
N CYS A 148 -4.40 7.46 1.93
CA CYS A 148 -5.47 8.04 1.12
C CYS A 148 -6.32 8.95 2.00
N ARG A 149 -6.42 10.23 1.62
CA ARG A 149 -7.24 11.21 2.32
C ARG A 149 -7.78 12.26 1.37
N ASN A 150 -9.07 12.57 1.51
CA ASN A 150 -9.76 13.63 0.76
C ASN A 150 -9.56 13.49 -0.77
N GLY A 151 -9.81 12.30 -1.30
CA GLY A 151 -9.68 12.03 -2.74
C GLY A 151 -8.25 12.12 -3.30
N SER A 152 -7.23 12.06 -2.44
CA SER A 152 -5.82 12.11 -2.84
C SER A 152 -5.03 10.97 -2.20
N PHE A 153 -4.11 10.40 -2.97
CA PHE A 153 -3.00 9.62 -2.43
C PHE A 153 -1.87 10.54 -2.00
N TRP A 154 -1.33 10.24 -0.84
CA TRP A 154 -0.13 10.83 -0.28
C TRP A 154 0.89 9.72 -0.14
N PHE A 155 2.01 9.88 -0.83
CA PHE A 155 3.12 8.95 -0.78
C PHE A 155 4.29 9.65 -0.11
N ILE A 156 4.94 8.98 0.84
CA ILE A 156 6.14 9.46 1.51
C ILE A 156 7.28 8.48 1.24
N GLU A 157 8.47 9.03 1.04
CA GLU A 157 9.72 8.27 1.08
C GLU A 157 10.74 8.98 1.97
N MET A 158 11.42 8.22 2.81
CA MET A 158 12.49 8.69 3.69
C MET A 158 13.84 8.22 3.19
N GLU A 159 14.83 9.11 3.09
CA GLU A 159 16.23 8.78 2.81
C GLU A 159 17.10 9.03 4.05
N PHE A 160 18.15 8.22 4.20
CA PHE A 160 19.13 8.30 5.29
C PHE A 160 20.54 8.45 4.69
N PRO A 161 20.96 9.67 4.30
CA PRO A 161 22.21 9.92 3.59
C PRO A 161 23.49 9.63 4.39
N GLU A 162 23.48 9.72 5.71
CA GLU A 162 24.70 9.73 6.55
C GLU A 162 25.05 8.41 7.26
N LEU A 163 24.40 7.30 6.92
CA LEU A 163 24.86 5.98 7.36
C LEU A 163 25.99 5.51 6.43
N ASP A 164 27.18 6.10 6.57
CA ASP A 164 28.43 5.54 6.07
C ASP A 164 28.95 4.56 7.14
N ASP A 165 29.07 3.29 6.77
CA ASP A 165 29.33 2.16 7.69
C ASP A 165 30.75 2.12 8.31
N ASP A 166 31.56 3.17 8.14
CA ASP A 166 33.01 3.15 8.43
C ASP A 166 33.46 4.00 9.65
N ASP A 167 32.57 4.72 10.35
CA ASP A 167 32.96 5.52 11.52
C ASP A 167 32.27 5.08 12.81
N ASP A 168 32.88 4.13 13.52
CA ASP A 168 32.50 3.65 14.86
C ASP A 168 32.42 4.76 15.93
N ASN A 169 32.86 5.98 15.62
CA ASN A 169 32.92 7.10 16.56
C ASN A 169 32.14 8.34 16.08
N ALA A 170 31.42 8.25 14.95
CA ALA A 170 30.49 9.28 14.53
C ALA A 170 29.30 9.29 15.50
N GLN A 171 29.15 10.39 16.23
CA GLN A 171 27.91 10.72 16.90
C GLN A 171 26.78 10.62 15.87
N PHE A 172 25.91 9.60 15.98
CA PHE A 172 24.82 9.33 15.04
C PHE A 172 23.86 10.52 14.97
N ASN A 173 24.24 11.55 14.22
CA ASN A 173 23.30 12.54 13.75
C ASN A 173 22.49 11.82 12.67
N LEU A 174 21.40 11.18 13.09
CA LEU A 174 20.46 10.51 12.20
C LEU A 174 19.74 11.56 11.36
N HIS A 175 20.48 12.14 10.41
CA HIS A 175 19.95 13.05 9.43
C HIS A 175 19.11 12.25 8.45
N TRP A 176 17.81 12.51 8.45
CA TRP A 176 16.87 11.95 7.51
C TRP A 176 16.21 13.06 6.70
N THR A 177 15.88 12.75 5.46
CA THR A 177 15.06 13.59 4.59
C THR A 177 13.78 12.83 4.24
N ALA A 178 12.62 13.46 4.43
CA ALA A 178 11.34 12.91 4.03
C ALA A 178 10.79 13.70 2.85
N THR A 179 10.52 13.01 1.74
CA THR A 179 9.95 13.58 0.54
C THR A 179 8.52 13.10 0.38
N ILE A 180 7.59 14.04 0.22
CA ILE A 180 6.16 13.76 0.11
C ILE A 180 5.70 14.06 -1.31
N PHE A 181 5.00 13.11 -1.90
CA PHE A 181 4.35 13.22 -3.20
C PHE A 181 2.84 13.16 -3.01
N LYS A 182 2.13 13.92 -3.83
CA LYS A 182 0.67 13.93 -3.84
C LYS A 182 0.17 13.55 -5.23
N ARG A 183 -0.96 12.86 -5.26
CA ARG A 183 -1.70 12.56 -6.48
C ARG A 183 -3.19 12.55 -6.20
N MET A 184 -3.97 13.26 -7.02
CA MET A 184 -5.41 13.11 -7.02
C MET A 184 -5.80 11.74 -7.58
N ILE A 185 -6.81 11.08 -7.00
CA ILE A 185 -7.23 9.74 -7.43
C ILE A 185 -7.67 9.74 -8.91
N CYS A 186 -8.31 10.80 -9.37
CA CYS A 186 -8.72 10.98 -10.76
C CYS A 186 -7.58 11.34 -11.72
N SER A 187 -6.39 11.70 -11.22
CA SER A 187 -5.23 12.05 -12.05
C SER A 187 -4.63 10.79 -12.71
N GLU A 188 -4.04 10.96 -13.89
CA GLU A 188 -3.28 9.92 -14.59
C GLU A 188 -1.83 9.80 -14.10
N GLU A 189 -1.24 10.89 -13.63
CA GLU A 189 0.15 10.98 -13.18
C GLU A 189 0.25 11.52 -11.75
N TRP A 190 1.36 11.19 -11.08
CA TRP A 190 1.78 11.91 -9.88
C TRP A 190 2.22 13.33 -10.26
N ASP A 191 2.16 14.25 -9.30
CA ASP A 191 2.75 15.57 -9.51
C ASP A 191 4.25 15.41 -9.85
N ARG A 192 4.71 16.15 -10.88
CA ARG A 192 6.07 15.99 -11.43
C ARG A 192 7.15 16.28 -10.41
N GLU A 193 6.89 17.24 -9.53
CA GLU A 193 7.77 17.61 -8.44
C GLU A 193 7.17 17.12 -7.12
N PRO A 194 8.00 16.76 -6.13
CA PRO A 194 7.51 16.51 -4.78
C PRO A 194 6.70 17.68 -4.25
N LEU A 195 5.66 17.38 -3.47
CA LEU A 195 4.89 18.39 -2.77
C LEU A 195 5.77 19.15 -1.76
N CYS A 196 6.60 18.41 -1.02
CA CYS A 196 7.63 18.97 -0.17
C CYS A 196 8.71 17.94 0.15
N THR A 197 9.87 18.46 0.55
CA THR A 197 10.95 17.69 1.18
C THR A 197 11.25 18.34 2.53
N VAL A 198 11.29 17.54 3.58
CA VAL A 198 11.59 17.96 4.95
C VAL A 198 12.91 17.35 5.37
N ASP A 199 13.85 18.20 5.77
CA ASP A 199 15.11 17.77 6.36
C ASP A 199 15.00 17.80 7.89
N SER A 200 15.41 16.71 8.54
CA SER A 200 15.48 16.62 10.00
C SER A 200 16.21 17.79 10.68
N ALA A 201 17.26 18.35 10.07
CA ALA A 201 18.02 19.49 10.58
C ALA A 201 17.21 20.79 10.59
N SER A 202 16.18 20.89 9.75
CA SER A 202 15.27 22.04 9.71
C SER A 202 14.19 22.00 10.78
N LEU A 203 14.03 20.87 11.47
CA LEU A 203 13.03 20.69 12.51
C LEU A 203 13.53 21.27 13.84
N SER A 204 12.79 22.22 14.39
CA SER A 204 12.94 22.62 15.78
C SER A 204 12.23 21.60 16.69
N PRO A 205 12.74 21.30 17.88
CA PRO A 205 11.99 20.57 18.90
C PRO A 205 10.61 21.21 19.07
N ALA A 206 9.55 20.42 18.96
CA ALA A 206 8.21 20.93 19.21
C ALA A 206 8.09 21.21 20.72
N ASP A 207 7.73 22.43 21.11
CA ASP A 207 7.46 22.81 22.51
C ASP A 207 6.25 22.06 23.12
N SER A 208 5.61 21.18 22.36
CA SER A 208 4.45 20.38 22.78
C SER A 208 4.52 18.98 22.17
N CYS A 209 5.16 18.05 22.87
CA CYS A 209 4.89 16.64 22.65
C CYS A 209 3.43 16.37 23.04
N PHE A 210 2.54 16.22 22.06
CA PHE A 210 1.26 15.55 22.30
C PHE A 210 1.56 14.09 22.64
N PRO A 211 1.27 13.59 23.86
CA PRO A 211 1.53 12.20 24.23
C PRO A 211 0.65 11.19 23.47
N CYS A 212 -0.17 11.63 22.53
CA CYS A 212 -1.29 10.87 21.99
C CYS A 212 -0.95 10.02 20.76
N LEU A 213 0.29 10.05 20.25
CA LEU A 213 0.66 9.34 19.02
C LEU A 213 1.08 7.88 19.22
N PHE A 214 1.17 7.43 20.47
CA PHE A 214 1.35 6.01 20.78
C PHE A 214 0.19 5.56 21.68
N PRO A 215 -0.60 4.53 21.32
CA PRO A 215 -1.49 3.92 22.28
C PRO A 215 -0.62 3.40 23.43
N ASN A 216 -0.75 4.02 24.60
CA ASN A 216 -0.12 3.55 25.82
C ASN A 216 -0.42 2.06 25.97
N THR A 217 0.58 1.20 25.79
CA THR A 217 0.55 -0.12 26.40
C THR A 217 0.73 0.11 27.89
N GLU A 218 -0.38 0.38 28.59
CA GLU A 218 -0.41 0.30 30.04
C GLU A 218 -0.05 -1.14 30.42
N TYR A 219 1.19 -1.29 30.88
CA TYR A 219 1.64 -2.44 31.63
C TYR A 219 0.96 -2.36 33.00
N VAL A 220 -0.09 -3.15 33.20
CA VAL A 220 -0.66 -3.34 34.54
C VAL A 220 0.12 -4.47 35.21
N PRO A 221 0.73 -4.23 36.38
CA PRO A 221 1.50 -5.23 37.12
C PRO A 221 0.65 -6.37 37.68
#